data_AF-A0A954B4B3-F1
#
_entry.id   AF-A0A954B4B3-F1
#
_cell.length_a   1.000
_cell.length_b   1.000
_cell.length_c   1.000
_cell.angle_alpha   90.00
_cell.angle_beta   90.00
_cell.angle_gamma   90.00
#
_symmetry.space_group_name_H-M   'P 1'
#
loop_
_entity.id
_entity.type
_entity.pdbx_description
1 polymer ?
#
loop_
_entity_poly.entity_id
_entity_poly.type
_entity_poly.pdbx_seq_one_letter_code
_entity_poly.pdbx_strand_id
1 'polypeptide(L)'
;SHGAVQFVSNGWRAFLHRAHIDWRIIVMYGIGSAIAAALLASITYEPTKAWVYLMLGLVPGLAWLPKGKFHLDAAKPIHAIACGLFVTGLNVIAGVSGPLLDVFFVRTNLSRHTIVATKAATQAFSHTVKMVFYGLPLITAVDTGLPPLWFFLVAAPLAMTGAWLGGKVLDRMSDVNFLKYTRLIVTALGAVYLLQALALFATS
;
A
#
# COMPACT_ATOMS: atom_id res chain seq x y z
N SER A 1 -8.91 -0.11 -12.75
CA SER A 1 -9.71 -1.08 -11.96
C SER A 1 -9.08 -1.44 -10.62
N HIS A 2 -7.84 -1.97 -10.57
CA HIS A 2 -7.18 -2.40 -9.32
C HIS A 2 -7.16 -1.31 -8.22
N GLY A 3 -6.76 -0.08 -8.56
CA GLY A 3 -6.74 1.04 -7.60
C GLY A 3 -8.11 1.32 -6.96
N ALA A 4 -9.21 1.19 -7.71
CA ALA A 4 -10.55 1.41 -7.20
C ALA A 4 -11.01 0.30 -6.24
N VAL A 5 -10.76 -0.96 -6.59
CA VAL A 5 -11.07 -2.10 -5.69
C VAL A 5 -10.27 -1.99 -4.38
N GLN A 6 -9.00 -1.60 -4.48
CA GLN A 6 -8.16 -1.40 -3.29
C GLN A 6 -8.55 -0.17 -2.47
N PHE A 7 -9.01 0.91 -3.11
CA PHE A 7 -9.60 2.04 -2.41
C PHE A 7 -10.84 1.61 -1.61
N VAL A 8 -11.74 0.84 -2.22
CA VAL A 8 -12.94 0.32 -1.52
C VAL A 8 -12.55 -0.59 -0.36
N SER A 9 -11.65 -1.55 -0.58
CA SER A 9 -11.19 -2.48 0.47
C SER A 9 -10.58 -1.75 1.67
N ASN A 10 -9.60 -0.88 1.41
CA ASN A 10 -8.87 -0.18 2.46
C ASN A 10 -9.70 0.95 3.08
N GLY A 11 -10.51 1.65 2.28
CA GLY A 11 -11.44 2.67 2.75
C GLY A 11 -12.50 2.07 3.68
N TRP A 12 -13.06 0.92 3.33
CA TRP A 12 -14.00 0.21 4.19
C TRP A 12 -13.36 -0.26 5.49
N ARG A 13 -12.14 -0.83 5.42
CA ARG A 13 -11.38 -1.22 6.62
C ARG A 13 -11.09 -0.01 7.52
N ALA A 14 -10.68 1.12 6.94
CA ALA A 14 -10.45 2.36 7.67
C ALA A 14 -11.74 2.87 8.33
N PHE A 15 -12.87 2.82 7.63
CA PHE A 15 -14.18 3.21 8.17
C PHE A 15 -14.62 2.34 9.35
N LEU A 16 -14.50 1.02 9.22
CA LEU A 16 -14.85 0.06 10.27
C LEU A 16 -14.00 0.28 11.54
N HIS A 17 -12.71 0.58 11.38
CA HIS A 17 -11.77 0.76 12.48
C HIS A 17 -11.42 2.23 12.77
N ARG A 18 -12.26 3.19 12.34
CA ARG A 18 -11.96 4.63 12.36
C ARG A 18 -11.58 5.20 13.73
N ALA A 19 -12.10 4.60 14.80
CA ALA A 19 -11.79 4.99 16.18
C ALA A 19 -10.32 4.75 16.56
N HIS A 20 -9.60 3.89 15.81
CA HIS A 20 -8.21 3.56 16.07
C HIS A 20 -7.23 4.24 15.10
N ILE A 21 -7.71 5.10 14.19
CA ILE A 21 -6.83 5.81 13.26
C ILE A 21 -5.97 6.82 14.02
N ASP A 22 -4.65 6.72 13.84
CA ASP A 22 -3.74 7.77 14.29
C ASP A 22 -3.68 8.89 13.24
N TRP A 23 -4.49 9.93 13.45
CA TRP A 23 -4.61 11.07 12.53
C TRP A 23 -3.33 11.88 12.40
N ARG A 24 -2.46 11.88 13.41
CA ARG A 24 -1.15 12.56 13.30
C ARG A 24 -0.30 11.87 12.25
N ILE A 25 -0.28 10.54 12.23
CA ILE A 25 0.41 9.77 11.19
C ILE A 25 -0.22 10.06 9.82
N ILE A 26 -1.56 10.12 9.72
CA ILE A 26 -2.25 10.42 8.45
C ILE A 26 -1.86 11.78 7.89
N VAL A 27 -1.84 12.83 8.71
CA VAL A 27 -1.46 14.18 8.26
C VAL A 27 -0.01 14.21 7.77
N MET A 28 0.92 13.64 8.55
CA MET A 28 2.34 13.62 8.19
C MET A 28 2.60 12.77 6.94
N TYR A 29 1.93 11.62 6.83
CA TYR A 29 1.90 10.80 5.62
C TYR A 29 1.36 11.60 4.41
N GLY A 30 0.28 12.36 4.62
CA GLY A 30 -0.34 13.21 3.61
C GLY A 30 0.63 14.22 3.00
N ILE A 31 1.48 14.85 3.83
CA ILE A 31 2.53 15.78 3.35
C ILE A 31 3.50 15.05 2.41
N GLY A 32 4.04 13.90 2.83
CA GLY A 32 4.95 13.12 1.98
C GLY A 32 4.29 12.63 0.69
N SER A 33 3.03 12.20 0.79
CA SER A 33 2.24 11.77 -0.35
C SER A 33 1.97 12.90 -1.34
N ALA A 34 1.75 14.13 -0.86
CA ALA A 34 1.58 15.30 -1.72
C ALA A 34 2.89 15.62 -2.47
N ILE A 35 4.03 15.52 -1.78
CA ILE A 35 5.37 15.66 -2.41
C ILE A 35 5.55 14.60 -3.50
N ALA A 36 5.22 13.33 -3.21
CA ALA A 36 5.30 12.25 -4.21
C ALA A 36 4.46 12.55 -5.46
N ALA A 37 3.21 12.96 -5.26
CA ALA A 37 2.30 13.28 -6.34
C ALA A 37 2.81 14.47 -7.17
N ALA A 38 3.30 15.54 -6.52
CA ALA A 38 3.86 16.70 -7.20
C ALA A 38 5.12 16.35 -8.01
N LEU A 39 6.05 15.58 -7.44
CA LEU A 39 7.23 15.11 -8.16
C LEU A 39 6.84 14.27 -9.38
N LEU A 40 5.93 13.31 -9.23
CA LEU A 40 5.49 12.48 -10.34
C LEU A 40 4.75 13.28 -11.42
N ALA A 41 3.94 14.26 -11.03
CA ALA A 41 3.23 15.12 -11.98
C ALA A 41 4.18 16.09 -12.72
N SER A 42 5.29 16.49 -12.08
CA SER A 42 6.31 17.38 -12.68
C SER A 42 7.21 16.68 -13.70
N ILE A 43 7.17 15.35 -13.75
CA ILE A 43 7.98 14.55 -14.66
C ILE A 43 7.08 14.07 -15.81
N THR A 44 7.32 14.54 -17.03
CA THR A 44 6.71 14.00 -18.25
C THR A 44 7.35 12.67 -18.63
N TYR A 45 7.27 11.68 -17.75
CA TYR A 45 7.86 10.37 -17.96
C TYR A 45 6.77 9.31 -17.90
N GLU A 46 6.51 8.69 -19.05
CA GLU A 46 5.73 7.47 -19.14
C GLU A 46 6.67 6.29 -18.85
N PRO A 47 6.57 5.64 -17.68
CA PRO A 47 7.47 4.54 -17.34
C PRO A 47 7.27 3.39 -18.31
N THR A 48 8.35 2.90 -18.92
CA THR A 48 8.26 1.70 -19.75
C THR A 48 7.80 0.51 -18.89
N LYS A 49 7.14 -0.48 -19.50
CA LYS A 49 6.71 -1.71 -18.81
C LYS A 49 7.85 -2.37 -18.02
N ALA A 50 9.08 -2.28 -18.53
CA ALA A 50 10.29 -2.79 -17.86
C ALA A 50 10.56 -2.11 -16.51
N TRP A 51 10.44 -0.77 -16.42
CA TRP A 51 10.63 -0.04 -15.16
C TRP A 51 9.53 -0.33 -14.15
N VAL A 52 8.28 -0.47 -14.60
CA VAL A 52 7.16 -0.87 -13.73
C VAL A 52 7.41 -2.27 -13.14
N TYR A 53 7.82 -3.24 -13.95
CA TYR A 53 8.13 -4.59 -13.48
C TYR A 53 9.38 -4.66 -12.60
N LEU A 54 10.42 -3.88 -12.91
CA LEU A 54 11.61 -3.78 -12.07
C LEU A 54 11.26 -3.19 -10.69
N MET A 55 10.47 -2.13 -10.63
CA MET A 55 10.00 -1.58 -9.35
C MET A 55 9.12 -2.59 -8.62
N LEU A 56 8.19 -3.27 -9.30
CA LEU A 56 7.41 -4.37 -8.71
C LEU A 56 8.29 -5.47 -8.08
N GLY A 57 9.42 -5.82 -8.71
CA GLY A 57 10.36 -6.83 -8.21
C GLY A 57 11.30 -6.35 -7.10
N LEU A 58 11.76 -5.10 -7.15
CA LEU A 58 12.69 -4.52 -6.16
C LEU A 58 12.00 -4.16 -4.84
N VAL A 59 10.71 -3.84 -4.89
CA VAL A 59 9.95 -3.33 -3.74
C VAL A 59 9.72 -4.35 -2.63
N PRO A 60 9.36 -5.60 -2.92
CA PRO A 60 9.38 -6.65 -1.91
C PRO A 60 10.77 -6.81 -1.28
N GLY A 61 11.84 -6.58 -2.04
CA GLY A 61 13.23 -6.59 -1.54
C GLY A 61 13.53 -5.50 -0.51
N LEU A 62 12.85 -4.34 -0.59
CA LEU A 62 12.96 -3.28 0.44
C LEU A 62 12.37 -3.73 1.79
N ALA A 63 11.43 -4.68 1.79
CA ALA A 63 10.93 -5.28 3.03
C ALA A 63 12.00 -6.07 3.81
N TRP A 64 13.14 -6.35 3.18
CA TRP A 64 14.27 -7.11 3.74
C TRP A 64 15.51 -6.28 4.07
N LEU A 65 15.42 -4.95 4.00
CA LEU A 65 16.55 -4.11 4.39
C LEU A 65 17.05 -4.51 5.81
N PRO A 66 18.37 -4.74 5.98
CA PRO A 66 18.92 -5.32 7.19
C PRO A 66 18.47 -4.61 8.47
N LYS A 67 17.96 -5.41 9.40
CA LYS A 67 17.19 -4.97 10.57
C LYS A 67 17.94 -4.01 11.50
N GLY A 68 19.28 -4.05 11.51
CA GLY A 68 20.12 -3.29 12.42
C GLY A 68 20.50 -1.87 11.98
N LYS A 69 20.34 -1.51 10.69
CA LYS A 69 20.73 -0.17 10.19
C LYS A 69 19.54 0.74 9.85
N PHE A 70 18.37 0.14 9.58
CA PHE A 70 17.16 0.89 9.20
C PHE A 70 16.05 0.66 10.23
N HIS A 71 15.81 1.67 11.05
CA HIS A 71 14.71 1.69 12.04
C HIS A 71 13.66 2.71 11.59
N LEU A 72 12.83 2.30 10.63
CA LEU A 72 11.67 3.09 10.21
C LEU A 72 10.51 2.84 11.19
N ASP A 73 9.84 3.94 11.52
CA ASP A 73 8.81 3.97 12.56
C ASP A 73 7.80 5.04 12.19
N ALA A 74 6.64 4.62 11.68
CA ALA A 74 5.57 5.49 11.22
C ALA A 74 5.03 6.42 12.32
N ALA A 75 5.23 6.11 13.61
CA ALA A 75 4.80 6.98 14.69
C ALA A 75 5.69 8.24 14.82
N LYS A 76 6.88 8.25 14.21
CA LYS A 76 7.76 9.43 14.16
C LYS A 76 7.36 10.33 12.97
N PRO A 77 7.16 11.65 13.17
CA PRO A 77 6.67 12.55 12.11
C PRO A 77 7.48 12.51 10.81
N ILE A 78 8.81 12.59 10.91
CA ILE A 78 9.67 12.62 9.72
C ILE A 78 9.64 11.29 8.96
N HIS A 79 9.50 10.18 9.68
CA HIS A 79 9.34 8.86 9.08
C HIS A 79 7.95 8.68 8.47
N ALA A 80 6.90 9.27 9.05
CA ALA A 80 5.57 9.29 8.45
C ALA A 80 5.56 10.07 7.14
N ILE A 81 6.26 11.21 7.06
CA ILE A 81 6.47 11.95 5.81
C ILE A 81 7.22 11.08 4.79
N ALA A 82 8.35 10.48 5.19
CA ALA A 82 9.08 9.56 4.30
C ALA A 82 8.22 8.38 3.84
N CYS A 83 7.41 7.82 4.74
CA CYS A 83 6.42 6.78 4.44
C CYS A 83 5.44 7.26 3.38
N GLY A 84 4.85 8.44 3.56
CA GLY A 84 3.97 9.09 2.58
C GLY A 84 4.59 9.22 1.20
N LEU A 85 5.83 9.70 1.15
CA LEU A 85 6.59 9.90 -0.08
C LEU A 85 6.83 8.58 -0.81
N PHE A 86 7.46 7.62 -0.14
CA PHE A 86 7.87 6.37 -0.78
C PHE A 86 6.69 5.43 -1.05
N VAL A 87 5.77 5.25 -0.10
CA VAL A 87 4.61 4.37 -0.28
C VAL A 87 3.70 4.89 -1.39
N THR A 88 3.44 6.20 -1.45
CA THR A 88 2.58 6.76 -2.50
C THR A 88 3.25 6.70 -3.86
N GLY A 89 4.51 7.13 -3.97
CA GLY A 89 5.22 7.09 -5.24
C GLY A 89 5.28 5.69 -5.83
N LEU A 90 5.55 4.71 -4.97
CA LEU A 90 5.60 3.31 -5.33
C LEU A 90 4.24 2.70 -5.65
N ASN A 91 3.20 3.11 -4.92
CA ASN A 91 1.85 2.72 -5.24
C ASN A 91 1.42 3.24 -6.61
N VAL A 92 1.77 4.47 -6.96
CA VAL A 92 1.48 5.02 -8.28
C VAL A 92 2.23 4.22 -9.34
N ILE A 93 3.57 4.16 -9.28
CA ILE A 93 4.40 3.56 -10.34
C ILE A 93 4.24 2.04 -10.44
N ALA A 94 4.30 1.34 -9.30
CA ALA A 94 4.35 -0.12 -9.26
C ALA A 94 3.05 -0.75 -8.74
N GLY A 95 2.15 0.01 -8.09
CA GLY A 95 0.93 -0.58 -7.50
C GLY A 95 1.15 -1.35 -6.21
N VAL A 96 2.30 -1.17 -5.56
CA VAL A 96 2.65 -1.83 -4.30
C VAL A 96 2.74 -0.80 -3.18
N SER A 97 1.97 -1.02 -2.12
CA SER A 97 1.93 -0.17 -0.92
C SER A 97 2.08 -0.96 0.39
N GLY A 98 1.45 -2.13 0.47
CA GLY A 98 1.35 -2.94 1.70
C GLY A 98 2.69 -3.35 2.31
N PRO A 99 3.57 -4.08 1.58
CA PRO A 99 4.86 -4.53 2.12
C PRO A 99 5.76 -3.37 2.56
N LEU A 100 5.78 -2.25 1.82
CA LEU A 100 6.55 -1.09 2.23
C LEU A 100 5.98 -0.45 3.49
N LEU A 101 4.65 -0.32 3.61
CA LEU A 101 4.01 0.12 4.85
C LEU A 101 4.36 -0.80 6.02
N ASP A 102 4.44 -2.11 5.82
CA ASP A 102 4.84 -3.03 6.89
C ASP A 102 6.23 -2.69 7.46
N VAL A 103 7.18 -2.26 6.63
CA VAL A 103 8.51 -1.82 7.10
C VAL A 103 8.41 -0.66 8.09
N PHE A 104 7.54 0.30 7.83
CA PHE A 104 7.35 1.47 8.70
C PHE A 104 6.51 1.18 9.95
N PHE A 105 5.61 0.20 9.91
CA PHE A 105 4.66 -0.06 11.00
C PHE A 105 5.06 -1.20 11.94
N VAL A 106 5.84 -2.19 11.47
CA VAL A 106 6.15 -3.42 12.23
C VAL A 106 6.94 -3.19 13.52
N ARG A 107 7.58 -2.03 13.67
CA ARG A 107 8.40 -1.67 14.85
C ARG A 107 7.82 -0.52 15.68
N THR A 108 6.61 -0.08 15.35
CA THR A 108 5.91 0.93 16.13
C THR A 108 5.44 0.33 17.46
N ASN A 109 5.31 1.15 18.50
CA ASN A 109 4.65 0.76 19.76
C ASN A 109 3.11 0.88 19.69
N LEU A 110 2.54 0.87 18.48
CA LEU A 110 1.10 1.01 18.27
C LEU A 110 0.40 -0.34 18.48
N SER A 111 -0.85 -0.30 18.95
CA SER A 111 -1.70 -1.49 19.03
C SER A 111 -1.99 -2.08 17.65
N ARG A 112 -2.33 -3.37 17.56
CA ARG A 112 -2.68 -3.99 16.27
C ARG A 112 -3.83 -3.28 15.55
N HIS A 113 -4.83 -2.79 16.30
CA HIS A 113 -5.96 -2.06 15.76
C HIS A 113 -5.52 -0.70 15.20
N THR A 114 -4.64 0.01 15.89
CA THR A 114 -4.07 1.27 15.40
C THR A 114 -3.22 1.06 14.16
N ILE A 115 -2.39 0.01 14.12
CA ILE A 115 -1.61 -0.35 12.94
C ILE A 115 -2.53 -0.62 11.75
N VAL A 116 -3.51 -1.52 11.89
CA VAL A 116 -4.41 -1.91 10.80
C VAL A 116 -5.26 -0.74 10.32
N ALA A 117 -5.84 0.05 11.23
CA ALA A 117 -6.67 1.20 10.89
C ALA A 117 -5.87 2.29 10.17
N THR A 118 -4.70 2.63 10.70
CA THR A 118 -3.86 3.71 10.15
C THR A 118 -3.26 3.30 8.81
N LYS A 119 -2.77 2.06 8.66
CA LYS A 119 -2.34 1.53 7.35
C LYS A 119 -3.48 1.52 6.34
N ALA A 120 -4.68 1.11 6.74
CA ALA A 120 -5.83 1.12 5.84
C ALA A 120 -6.16 2.53 5.34
N ALA A 121 -6.13 3.52 6.23
CA ALA A 121 -6.36 4.92 5.86
C ALA A 121 -5.28 5.47 4.90
N THR A 122 -3.98 5.20 5.16
CA THR A 122 -2.91 5.64 4.25
C THR A 122 -2.95 4.91 2.89
N GLN A 123 -3.34 3.64 2.86
CA GLN A 123 -3.54 2.89 1.63
C GLN A 123 -4.74 3.42 0.83
N ALA A 124 -5.86 3.71 1.48
CA ALA A 124 -7.00 4.35 0.82
C ALA A 124 -6.56 5.68 0.19
N PHE A 125 -5.83 6.52 0.92
CA PHE A 125 -5.30 7.78 0.41
C PHE A 125 -4.38 7.60 -0.81
N SER A 126 -3.37 6.73 -0.72
CA SER A 126 -2.45 6.48 -1.84
C SER A 126 -3.13 5.86 -3.06
N HIS A 127 -4.17 5.05 -2.88
CA HIS A 127 -4.98 4.55 -3.99
C HIS A 127 -5.85 5.65 -4.61
N THR A 128 -6.36 6.60 -3.83
CA THR A 128 -6.99 7.82 -4.37
C THR A 128 -6.02 8.60 -5.24
N VAL A 129 -4.79 8.85 -4.76
CA VAL A 129 -3.76 9.53 -5.56
C VAL A 129 -3.50 8.79 -6.86
N LYS A 130 -3.35 7.46 -6.81
CA LYS A 130 -3.19 6.63 -8.01
C LYS A 130 -4.38 6.74 -8.98
N MET A 131 -5.61 6.71 -8.46
CA MET A 131 -6.81 6.86 -9.29
C MET A 131 -6.89 8.23 -9.94
N VAL A 132 -6.51 9.31 -9.23
CA VAL A 132 -6.46 10.65 -9.83
C VAL A 132 -5.36 10.71 -10.90
N PHE A 133 -4.17 10.22 -10.60
CA PHE A 133 -3.01 10.24 -11.50
C PHE A 133 -3.31 9.55 -12.84
N TYR A 134 -3.88 8.34 -12.81
CA TYR A 134 -4.22 7.60 -14.03
C TYR A 134 -5.63 7.88 -14.56
N GLY A 135 -6.53 8.39 -13.73
CA GLY A 135 -7.92 8.64 -14.10
C GLY A 135 -8.11 9.97 -14.83
N LEU A 136 -7.33 11.00 -14.50
CA LEU A 136 -7.43 12.31 -15.15
C LEU A 136 -7.22 12.23 -16.67
N PRO A 137 -6.20 11.50 -17.20
CA PRO A 137 -6.06 11.30 -18.65
C PRO A 137 -7.20 10.51 -19.30
N LEU A 138 -7.95 9.71 -18.53
CA LEU A 138 -9.05 8.89 -19.06
C LEU A 138 -10.35 9.67 -19.26
N ILE A 139 -10.49 10.86 -18.67
CA ILE A 139 -11.72 11.68 -18.79
C ILE A 139 -11.98 12.07 -20.25
N THR A 140 -10.92 12.32 -21.01
CA THR A 140 -10.99 12.69 -22.44
C THR A 140 -10.68 11.53 -23.38
N ALA A 141 -10.45 10.32 -22.84
CA ALA A 141 -10.10 9.15 -23.63
C ALA A 141 -11.34 8.53 -24.29
N VAL A 142 -11.21 8.15 -25.56
CA VAL A 142 -12.28 7.49 -26.33
C VAL A 142 -12.41 6.02 -25.96
N ASP A 143 -11.29 5.36 -25.64
CA ASP A 143 -11.24 4.03 -25.04
C ASP A 143 -10.47 4.11 -23.72
N THR A 144 -11.11 3.67 -22.65
CA THR A 144 -10.53 3.75 -21.30
C THR A 144 -9.86 2.45 -20.87
N GLY A 145 -10.10 1.34 -21.57
CA GLY A 145 -9.66 0.01 -21.15
C GLY A 145 -10.18 -0.40 -19.75
N LEU A 146 -11.17 0.30 -19.20
CA LEU A 146 -11.77 -0.02 -17.91
C LEU A 146 -12.70 -1.23 -18.07
N PRO A 147 -12.75 -2.13 -17.07
CA PRO A 147 -13.70 -3.22 -17.08
C PRO A 147 -15.14 -2.67 -17.02
N PRO A 148 -16.11 -3.46 -17.49
CA PRO A 148 -17.52 -3.07 -17.46
C PRO A 148 -18.01 -2.80 -16.04
N LEU A 149 -19.03 -1.94 -15.89
CA LEU A 149 -19.51 -1.47 -14.60
C LEU A 149 -19.89 -2.59 -13.62
N TRP A 150 -20.45 -3.70 -14.14
CA TRP A 150 -20.82 -4.86 -13.31
C TRP A 150 -19.63 -5.44 -12.54
N PHE A 151 -18.40 -5.33 -13.08
CA PHE A 151 -17.19 -5.76 -12.39
C PHE A 151 -17.06 -5.06 -11.04
N PHE A 152 -17.30 -3.74 -11.00
CA PHE A 152 -17.21 -2.96 -9.76
C PHE A 152 -18.37 -3.25 -8.82
N LEU A 153 -19.57 -3.50 -9.34
CA LEU A 153 -20.73 -3.91 -8.54
C LEU A 153 -20.51 -5.23 -7.79
N VAL A 154 -19.72 -6.14 -8.35
CA VAL A 154 -19.36 -7.42 -7.70
C VAL A 154 -18.09 -7.26 -6.84
N ALA A 155 -17.06 -6.60 -7.36
CA ALA A 155 -15.77 -6.49 -6.69
C ALA A 155 -15.85 -5.65 -5.41
N ALA A 156 -16.65 -4.58 -5.38
CA ALA A 156 -16.76 -3.71 -4.21
C ALA A 156 -17.35 -4.43 -2.97
N PRO A 157 -18.51 -5.10 -3.05
CA PRO A 157 -19.03 -5.89 -1.93
C PRO A 157 -18.06 -6.99 -1.47
N LEU A 158 -17.44 -7.72 -2.39
CA LEU A 158 -16.46 -8.76 -2.05
C LEU A 158 -15.26 -8.18 -1.29
N ALA A 159 -14.73 -7.05 -1.75
CA ALA A 159 -13.65 -6.34 -1.08
C ALA A 159 -14.05 -5.86 0.33
N MET A 160 -15.26 -5.33 0.47
CA MET A 160 -15.81 -4.89 1.76
C MET A 160 -15.99 -6.07 2.73
N THR A 161 -16.56 -7.18 2.26
CA THR A 161 -16.74 -8.40 3.06
C THR A 161 -15.39 -8.98 3.50
N GLY A 162 -14.39 -9.02 2.61
CA GLY A 162 -13.03 -9.45 2.96
C GLY A 162 -12.40 -8.56 4.04
N ALA A 163 -12.54 -7.24 3.92
CA ALA A 163 -12.06 -6.31 4.93
C ALA A 163 -12.78 -6.47 6.29
N TRP A 164 -14.09 -6.71 6.28
CA TRP A 164 -14.87 -6.96 7.50
C TRP A 164 -14.48 -8.28 8.18
N LEU A 165 -14.39 -9.38 7.43
CA LEU A 165 -13.94 -10.67 7.95
C LEU A 165 -12.52 -10.59 8.52
N GLY A 166 -11.62 -9.87 7.84
CA GLY A 166 -10.27 -9.59 8.35
C GLY A 166 -10.29 -8.87 9.70
N GLY A 167 -11.18 -7.91 9.90
CA GLY A 167 -11.40 -7.26 11.19
C GLY A 167 -11.85 -8.24 12.28
N LYS A 168 -12.77 -9.16 11.97
CA LYS A 168 -13.21 -10.22 12.92
C LYS A 168 -12.10 -11.19 13.30
N VAL A 169 -11.17 -11.47 12.40
CA VAL A 169 -9.96 -12.25 12.71
C VAL A 169 -9.03 -11.43 13.61
N LEU A 170 -8.78 -10.17 13.27
CA LEU A 170 -7.92 -9.26 14.04
C LEU A 170 -8.36 -9.14 15.51
N ASP A 171 -9.67 -9.05 15.75
CA ASP A 171 -10.23 -8.94 17.10
C ASP A 171 -9.91 -10.16 17.97
N ARG A 172 -9.75 -11.35 17.36
CA ARG A 172 -9.41 -12.59 18.05
C ARG A 172 -7.91 -12.82 18.22
N MET A 173 -7.07 -11.92 17.74
CA MET A 173 -5.61 -12.02 17.88
C MET A 173 -5.13 -11.20 19.06
N SER A 174 -4.03 -11.61 19.69
CA SER A 174 -3.25 -10.74 20.57
C SER A 174 -2.26 -9.89 19.75
N ASP A 175 -1.78 -8.78 20.29
CA ASP A 175 -0.78 -7.93 19.61
C ASP A 175 0.51 -8.71 19.32
N VAL A 176 0.94 -9.56 20.25
CA VAL A 176 2.12 -10.43 20.09
C VAL A 176 1.93 -11.37 18.90
N ASN A 177 0.77 -12.04 18.82
CA ASN A 177 0.47 -12.96 17.72
C ASN A 177 0.35 -12.21 16.40
N PHE A 178 -0.32 -11.07 16.38
CA PHE A 178 -0.46 -10.22 15.19
C PHE A 178 0.91 -9.86 14.60
N LEU A 179 1.83 -9.36 15.42
CA LEU A 179 3.18 -9.00 14.97
C LEU A 179 3.98 -10.23 14.52
N LYS A 180 3.85 -11.36 15.22
CA LYS A 180 4.50 -12.63 14.84
C LYS A 180 4.06 -13.10 13.47
N TYR A 181 2.75 -13.18 13.23
CA TYR A 181 2.19 -13.64 11.96
C TYR A 181 2.45 -12.65 10.83
N THR A 182 2.33 -11.34 11.08
CA THR A 182 2.67 -10.31 10.09
C THR A 182 4.12 -10.46 9.63
N ARG A 183 5.05 -10.63 10.58
CA ARG A 183 6.47 -10.87 10.26
C ARG A 183 6.65 -12.13 9.42
N LEU A 184 5.98 -13.23 9.78
CA LEU A 184 6.08 -14.49 9.04
C LEU A 184 5.54 -14.35 7.61
N ILE A 185 4.38 -13.73 7.43
CA ILE A 185 3.73 -13.54 6.12
C ILE A 185 4.60 -12.65 5.23
N VAL A 186 5.08 -11.52 5.74
CA VAL A 186 5.97 -10.62 4.99
C VAL A 186 7.26 -11.33 4.60
N THR A 187 7.81 -12.16 5.50
CA THR A 187 8.99 -13.00 5.25
C THR A 187 8.70 -14.05 4.16
N ALA A 188 7.56 -14.74 4.21
CA ALA A 188 7.22 -15.75 3.21
C ALA A 188 6.97 -15.12 1.82
N LEU A 189 6.17 -14.06 1.75
CA LEU A 189 5.90 -13.33 0.51
C LEU A 189 7.20 -12.78 -0.10
N GLY A 190 8.05 -12.23 0.75
CA GLY A 190 9.37 -11.77 0.38
C GLY A 190 10.23 -12.84 -0.29
N ALA A 191 10.28 -14.05 0.27
CA ALA A 191 11.02 -15.16 -0.30
C ALA A 191 10.44 -15.60 -1.66
N VAL A 192 9.11 -15.69 -1.77
CA VAL A 192 8.43 -16.03 -3.03
C VAL A 192 8.76 -15.04 -4.14
N TYR A 193 8.72 -13.73 -3.86
CA TYR A 193 9.04 -12.72 -4.87
C TYR A 193 10.52 -12.72 -5.29
N LEU A 194 11.45 -13.00 -4.37
CA LEU A 194 12.87 -13.15 -4.72
C LEU A 194 13.11 -14.35 -5.66
N LEU A 195 12.43 -15.48 -5.40
CA LEU A 195 12.49 -16.64 -6.28
C LEU A 195 11.92 -16.32 -7.68
N GLN A 196 10.81 -15.58 -7.76
CA GLN A 196 10.25 -15.14 -9.04
C GLN A 196 11.19 -14.20 -9.79
N ALA A 197 11.85 -13.27 -9.09
CA ALA A 197 12.82 -12.37 -9.70
C ALA A 197 14.03 -13.14 -10.25
N LEU A 198 14.59 -14.07 -9.48
CA LEU A 198 15.69 -14.94 -9.93
C LEU A 198 15.29 -15.74 -11.17
N ALA A 199 14.07 -16.29 -11.20
CA ALA A 199 13.57 -17.02 -12.37
C ALA A 199 13.47 -16.14 -13.62
N LEU A 200 12.95 -14.91 -13.49
CA LEU A 200 12.84 -13.96 -14.61
C LEU A 200 14.21 -13.57 -15.17
N PHE A 201 15.20 -13.30 -14.31
CA PHE A 201 16.57 -12.99 -14.73
C PHE A 201 17.29 -14.19 -15.36
N ALA A 202 16.98 -15.42 -14.96
CA ALA A 202 17.56 -16.63 -15.56
C ALA A 202 17.00 -16.95 -16.96
N THR A 203 15.85 -16.36 -17.31
CA THR A 203 15.20 -16.53 -18.63
C THR A 203 15.36 -15.32 -19.56
N SER A 204 16.07 -14.28 -19.13
CA SER A 204 16.36 -13.05 -19.89
C SER A 204 17.76 -13.10 -20.48
#